data_AF-A0A7Y8KUE8-F1
#
_entry.id   AF-A0A7Y8KUE8-F1
#
_cell.length_a   1.000
_cell.length_b   1.000
_cell.length_c   1.000
_cell.angle_alpha   90.00
_cell.angle_beta   90.00
_cell.angle_gamma   90.00
#
_symmetry.space_group_name_H-M   'P 1'
#
loop_
_entity.id
_entity.type
_entity.pdbx_description
1 polymer ?
#
loop_
_entity_poly.entity_id
_entity_poly.type
_entity_poly.pdbx_seq_one_letter_code
_entity_poly.pdbx_strand_id
1 'polypeptide(L)'
;MNNDQSVTGAAVVKIIGGVAASNCDVWILRSIETLSHAPSLPLGDFWRKVAEAPIEVQTNELCSALKQAFQVVTLDAELKGCPEKRLVVDDGEITVCPR
;
A
#
# COMPACT_ATOMS: atom_id res chain seq x y z
N MET A 1 -2.65 -7.37 27.84
CA MET A 1 -2.92 -8.00 26.55
C MET A 1 -2.81 -6.88 25.53
N ASN A 2 -1.68 -6.77 24.85
CA ASN A 2 -1.49 -5.72 23.84
C ASN A 2 -2.39 -6.07 22.66
N ASN A 3 -3.22 -5.14 22.23
CA ASN A 3 -3.91 -5.24 20.96
C ASN A 3 -2.85 -5.08 19.86
N ASP A 4 -2.18 -6.17 19.49
CA ASP A 4 -1.36 -6.27 18.28
C ASP A 4 -2.30 -6.20 17.06
N GLN A 5 -2.91 -5.05 16.82
CA GLN A 5 -3.80 -4.85 15.70
C GLN A 5 -2.96 -4.52 14.46
N SER A 6 -2.27 -5.53 13.94
CA SER A 6 -1.49 -5.41 12.71
C SER A 6 -2.33 -4.82 11.58
N VAL A 7 -1.77 -3.86 10.84
CA VAL A 7 -2.41 -3.31 9.66
C VAL A 7 -2.47 -4.37 8.58
N THR A 8 -3.68 -4.83 8.25
CA THR A 8 -3.89 -5.83 7.21
C THR A 8 -3.91 -5.19 5.83
N GLY A 9 -3.55 -5.93 4.79
CA GLY A 9 -3.68 -5.45 3.42
C GLY A 9 -5.13 -5.12 3.04
N ALA A 10 -6.10 -5.84 3.60
CA ALA A 10 -7.53 -5.54 3.41
C ALA A 10 -7.92 -4.17 3.99
N ALA A 11 -7.36 -3.78 5.14
CA ALA A 11 -7.59 -2.47 5.74
C ALA A 11 -7.03 -1.34 4.85
N VAL A 12 -5.81 -1.51 4.35
CA VAL A 12 -5.17 -0.56 3.42
C VAL A 12 -5.99 -0.43 2.13
N VAL A 13 -6.45 -1.53 1.55
CA VAL A 13 -7.28 -1.55 0.34
C VAL A 13 -8.60 -0.78 0.54
N LYS A 14 -9.22 -0.89 1.72
CA LYS A 14 -10.43 -0.13 2.03
C LYS A 14 -10.18 1.38 2.00
N ILE A 15 -9.02 1.82 2.49
CA ILE A 15 -8.63 3.24 2.48
C ILE A 15 -8.34 3.70 1.06
N ILE A 16 -7.55 2.94 0.30
CA ILE A 16 -7.27 3.22 -1.12
C ILE A 16 -8.58 3.37 -1.90
N GLY A 17 -9.54 2.46 -1.70
CA GLY A 17 -10.85 2.51 -2.35
C GLY A 17 -11.73 3.70 -1.96
N GLY A 18 -11.47 4.36 -0.82
CA GLY A 18 -12.12 5.61 -0.45
C GLY A 18 -11.43 6.87 -1.01
N VAL A 19 -10.18 6.73 -1.46
CA VAL A 19 -9.33 7.85 -1.92
C VAL A 19 -9.26 7.92 -3.44
N ALA A 20 -9.14 6.78 -4.11
CA ALA A 20 -9.11 6.65 -5.56
C ALA A 20 -10.52 6.86 -6.16
N ALA A 21 -10.59 7.58 -7.27
CA ALA A 21 -11.82 7.77 -8.04
C ALA A 21 -12.03 6.63 -9.06
N SER A 22 -10.95 5.96 -9.49
CA SER A 22 -10.98 4.90 -10.49
C SER A 22 -9.99 3.78 -10.19
N ASN A 23 -10.32 2.57 -10.64
CA ASN A 23 -9.41 1.41 -10.61
C ASN A 23 -8.14 1.60 -11.46
N CYS A 24 -8.16 2.57 -12.38
CA CYS A 24 -7.02 2.91 -13.23
C CYS A 24 -6.22 4.10 -12.71
N ASP A 25 -6.60 4.70 -11.58
CA ASP A 25 -5.81 5.77 -10.98
C ASP A 25 -4.43 5.24 -10.62
N VAL A 26 -3.41 6.06 -10.87
CA VAL A 26 -2.00 5.70 -10.72
C VAL A 26 -1.50 6.18 -9.37
N TRP A 27 -0.83 5.29 -8.64
CA TRP A 27 -0.15 5.58 -7.39
C TRP A 27 1.36 5.56 -7.62
N ILE A 28 2.05 6.54 -7.05
CA ILE A 28 3.51 6.54 -6.91
C ILE A 28 3.83 5.79 -5.63
N LEU A 29 4.31 4.56 -5.77
CA LEU A 29 4.71 3.70 -4.67
C LEU A 29 6.21 3.86 -4.40
N ARG A 30 6.56 4.30 -3.20
CA ARG A 30 7.94 4.61 -2.78
C ARG A 30 8.52 3.57 -1.83
N SER A 31 7.68 2.95 -1.02
CA SER A 31 8.06 1.83 -0.16
C SER A 31 6.88 0.90 0.02
N ILE A 32 7.19 -0.38 0.21
CA ILE A 32 6.22 -1.40 0.60
C ILE A 32 6.98 -2.54 1.28
N GLU A 33 6.53 -2.96 2.45
CA GLU A 33 7.01 -4.16 3.13
C GLU A 33 5.80 -4.88 3.72
N THR A 34 5.70 -6.18 3.49
CA THR A 34 4.52 -6.95 3.84
C THR A 34 4.89 -8.36 4.30
N LEU A 35 4.01 -8.95 5.08
CA LEU A 35 4.00 -10.38 5.37
C LEU A 35 2.77 -11.01 4.71
N SER A 36 2.98 -12.16 4.08
CA SER A 36 1.95 -12.94 3.38
C SER A 36 2.02 -14.40 3.79
N HIS A 37 0.88 -15.09 3.81
CA HIS A 37 0.82 -16.50 4.25
C HIS A 37 1.44 -17.46 3.23
N ALA A 38 1.46 -17.05 1.96
CA ALA A 38 2.07 -17.76 0.86
C ALA A 38 2.92 -16.77 0.05
N PRO A 39 3.95 -17.24 -0.66
CA PRO A 39 4.74 -16.39 -1.54
C PRO A 39 3.85 -15.59 -2.50
N SER A 40 3.95 -14.26 -2.44
CA SER A 40 3.23 -13.36 -3.33
C SER A 40 4.21 -12.73 -4.31
N LEU A 41 4.18 -13.19 -5.56
CA LEU A 41 5.01 -12.60 -6.63
C LEU A 41 4.74 -11.09 -6.80
N PRO A 42 3.48 -10.60 -6.82
CA PRO A 42 3.23 -9.17 -6.96
C PRO A 42 3.82 -8.33 -5.82
N LEU A 43 3.67 -8.76 -4.55
CA LEU A 43 4.21 -8.04 -3.40
C LEU A 43 5.74 -8.06 -3.40
N GLY A 44 6.35 -9.21 -3.73
CA GLY A 44 7.80 -9.32 -3.87
C GLY A 44 8.35 -8.48 -5.03
N ASP A 45 7.63 -8.41 -6.14
CA ASP A 45 7.99 -7.57 -7.28
C ASP A 45 7.93 -6.08 -6.94
N PHE A 46 6.91 -5.64 -6.21
CA PHE A 46 6.85 -4.27 -5.73
C PHE A 46 7.99 -3.95 -4.78
N TRP A 47 8.19 -4.77 -3.74
CA TRP A 47 9.28 -4.60 -2.78
C TRP A 47 10.65 -4.47 -3.47
N ARG A 48 10.92 -5.36 -4.44
CA ARG A 48 12.16 -5.33 -5.22
C ARG A 48 12.28 -4.06 -6.07
N LYS A 49 11.21 -3.66 -6.78
CA LYS A 49 11.27 -2.52 -7.69
C LYS A 49 11.40 -1.19 -6.93
N VAL A 50 10.68 -1.02 -5.81
CA VAL A 50 10.73 0.22 -5.01
C VAL A 50 12.08 0.42 -4.31
N ALA A 51 12.83 -0.66 -4.08
CA ALA A 51 14.19 -0.59 -3.56
C ALA A 51 15.16 0.13 -4.51
N GLU A 52 14.89 0.12 -5.82
CA GLU A 52 15.69 0.80 -6.83
C GLU A 52 15.19 2.23 -7.08
N ALA A 53 13.89 2.40 -7.25
CA ALA A 53 13.24 3.70 -7.48
C ALA A 53 11.73 3.62 -7.24
N PRO A 54 11.06 4.76 -6.94
CA PRO A 54 9.60 4.81 -6.90
C PRO A 54 8.98 4.30 -8.20
N ILE A 55 7.91 3.52 -8.10
CA ILE A 55 7.19 2.96 -9.25
C ILE A 55 5.78 3.53 -9.37
N GLU A 56 5.26 3.51 -10.59
CA GLU A 56 3.86 3.79 -10.86
C GLU A 56 3.08 2.47 -10.89
N VAL A 57 2.00 2.40 -10.11
CA VAL A 57 1.14 1.21 -10.00
C VAL A 57 -0.32 1.62 -10.08
N GLN A 58 -1.14 0.88 -10.81
CA GLN A 58 -2.57 1.17 -10.88
C GLN A 58 -3.30 0.72 -9.62
N THR A 59 -4.41 1.39 -9.30
CA THR A 59 -5.22 1.10 -8.11
C THR A 59 -5.66 -0.37 -8.04
N ASN A 60 -6.10 -0.96 -9.16
CA ASN A 60 -6.46 -2.38 -9.22
C ASN A 60 -5.29 -3.33 -8.92
N GLU A 61 -4.10 -3.05 -9.46
CA GLU A 61 -2.88 -3.84 -9.31
C GLU A 61 -2.39 -3.75 -7.85
N LEU A 62 -2.29 -2.53 -7.32
CA LEU A 62 -1.91 -2.27 -5.95
C LEU A 62 -2.88 -2.96 -4.97
N CYS A 63 -4.19 -2.80 -5.18
CA CYS A 63 -5.18 -3.43 -4.31
C CYS A 63 -5.15 -4.97 -4.39
N SER A 64 -4.91 -5.54 -5.57
CA SER A 64 -4.86 -6.99 -5.75
C SER A 64 -3.62 -7.61 -5.11
N ALA A 65 -2.48 -6.91 -5.14
CA ALA A 65 -1.29 -7.31 -4.40
C ALA A 65 -1.50 -7.21 -2.90
N LEU A 66 -1.97 -6.05 -2.40
CA LEU A 66 -2.17 -5.83 -0.96
C LEU A 66 -3.15 -6.82 -0.33
N LYS A 67 -4.19 -7.27 -1.03
CA LYS A 67 -5.11 -8.32 -0.52
C LYS A 67 -4.41 -9.63 -0.15
N GLN A 68 -3.20 -9.88 -0.65
CA GLN A 68 -2.42 -11.08 -0.34
C GLN A 68 -1.58 -10.93 0.94
N ALA A 69 -1.44 -9.70 1.45
CA ALA A 69 -0.73 -9.40 2.68
C ALA A 69 -1.65 -9.59 3.89
N PHE A 70 -1.29 -10.49 4.82
CA PHE A 70 -1.95 -10.53 6.12
C PHE A 70 -1.48 -9.38 7.02
N GLN A 71 -0.30 -8.82 6.74
CA GLN A 71 0.22 -7.63 7.41
C GLN A 71 0.99 -6.74 6.42
N VAL A 72 0.75 -5.44 6.51
CA VAL A 72 1.52 -4.38 5.87
C VAL A 72 2.37 -3.74 6.95
N VAL A 73 3.68 -3.88 6.83
CA VAL A 73 4.68 -3.37 7.79
C VAL A 73 4.98 -1.92 7.47
N THR A 74 5.33 -1.66 6.21
CA THR A 74 5.52 -0.31 5.68
C THR A 74 4.81 -0.13 4.35
N LEU A 75 4.35 1.08 4.08
CA LEU A 75 3.81 1.50 2.80
C LEU A 75 3.97 3.00 2.65
N ASP A 76 4.42 3.46 1.50
CA ASP A 76 4.36 4.86 1.14
C ASP A 76 3.84 4.96 -0.29
N ALA A 77 2.57 5.36 -0.42
CA ALA A 77 1.88 5.45 -1.69
C ALA A 77 1.19 6.81 -1.82
N GLU A 78 1.40 7.49 -2.93
CA GLU A 78 0.78 8.79 -3.23
C GLU A 78 -0.03 8.71 -4.51
N LEU A 79 -1.25 9.23 -4.51
CA LEU A 79 -2.05 9.30 -5.73
C LEU A 79 -1.42 10.31 -6.70
N LYS A 80 -1.04 9.86 -7.90
CA LYS A 80 -0.41 10.70 -8.92
C LYS A 80 -1.36 11.82 -9.33
N GLY A 81 -0.87 13.06 -9.26
CA GLY A 81 -1.66 14.26 -9.57
C GLY A 81 -2.47 14.82 -8.40
N CYS A 82 -2.51 14.12 -7.25
CA CYS A 82 -3.14 14.56 -6.01
C CYS A 82 -2.20 14.30 -4.81
N PRO A 83 -1.12 15.08 -4.63
CA PRO A 83 -0.13 14.84 -3.57
C PRO A 83 -0.72 14.88 -2.14
N GLU A 84 -1.84 15.57 -1.94
CA GLU A 84 -2.62 15.59 -0.70
C GLU A 84 -3.32 14.25 -0.38
N LYS A 85 -3.23 13.27 -1.28
CA LYS A 85 -3.75 11.92 -1.13
C LYS A 85 -2.58 10.94 -1.03
N ARG A 86 -1.82 11.08 0.06
CA ARG A 86 -0.72 10.18 0.42
C ARG A 86 -1.12 9.29 1.58
N LEU A 87 -0.84 8.00 1.41
CA LEU A 87 -1.06 6.95 2.38
C LEU A 87 0.29 6.44 2.86
N VAL A 88 0.52 6.57 4.17
CA VAL A 88 1.72 6.06 4.83
C VAL A 88 1.29 5.00 5.84
N VAL A 89 1.93 3.84 5.78
CA VAL A 89 1.94 2.85 6.85
C VAL A 89 3.36 2.78 7.38
N ASP A 90 3.53 2.97 8.68
CA ASP A 90 4.80 2.83 9.38
C ASP A 90 4.55 2.10 10.71
N ASP A 91 5.27 1.02 10.94
CA ASP A 91 5.15 0.12 12.10
C ASP A 91 3.69 -0.23 12.52
N GLY A 92 2.82 -0.44 11.53
CA GLY A 92 1.42 -0.80 11.78
C GLY A 92 0.51 0.38 12.17
N GLU A 93 0.93 1.63 11.98
CA GLU A 93 0.06 2.80 12.03
C GLU A 93 -0.26 3.30 10.62
N ILE A 94 -1.53 3.62 10.35
CA ILE A 94 -1.93 4.18 9.06
C ILE A 94 -2.15 5.69 9.20
N THR A 95 -1.41 6.47 8.43
CA THR A 95 -1.60 7.90 8.28
C THR A 95 -2.02 8.22 6.85
N VAL A 96 -3.20 8.83 6.71
CA VAL A 96 -3.57 9.55 5.48
C VAL A 96 -3.15 10.98 5.71
N CYS A 97 -2.18 11.48 4.94
CA CYS A 97 -1.67 12.83 5.12
C CYS A 97 -2.56 13.82 4.35
N PRO A 98 -3.46 14.58 5.00
CA PRO A 98 -3.93 15.83 4.40
C PRO A 98 -2.72 16.77 4.35
N ARG A 99 -2.59 17.52 3.26
CA ARG A 99 -1.62 18.62 3.21
C ARG A 99 -1.93 19.67 4.28
#